data_AF-K2MMT6-F1
#
_entry.id   AF-K2MMT6-F1
#
_cell.length_a   1.000
_cell.length_b   1.000
_cell.length_c   1.000
_cell.angle_alpha   90.00
_cell.angle_beta   90.00
_cell.angle_gamma   90.00
#
_symmetry.space_group_name_H-M   'P 1'
#
loop_
_entity.id
_entity.type
_entity.pdbx_description
1 polymer ?
#
loop_
_entity_poly.entity_id
_entity_poly.type
_entity_poly.pdbx_seq_one_letter_code
_entity_poly.pdbx_strand_id
1 'polypeptide(L)'
;MHIHTYTSTGVLSRTAMSISWKVIDFCRHFGVDVPSDSELARPATAHLIFNQLARKGGVSLNDATARLRLQNEVEGILEEEGLDDGTIALSFLRGQQTAVNPEKLRECVASFLSDRRQLAGDTTPVGKHKEGSVAQVKGRQSSPLLKGAGPDALWRGLMSIEAALFSTAVDLSRKSDEIHQRKEALEARARVMESAEADLQKNKSVQQNEMRTIEAELERQQMALLVESAKLEERRVQLTRMEEELNARSKETRLAEEAIAAERAALKTEKAKLMVVRATLEQDRKQCNEMAHSFIDRERRLKEMEKLLLQAKDDLTAYERFLTHTREKKGSGKERGGGRVSLA
;
A
#
# COMPACT_ATOMS: atom_id res chain seq x y z
N MET A 1 4.57 -10.35 7.00
CA MET A 1 3.34 -11.17 7.03
C MET A 1 3.26 -11.98 8.32
N HIS A 2 2.71 -11.40 9.38
CA HIS A 2 2.37 -12.15 10.60
C HIS A 2 0.98 -12.75 10.43
N ILE A 3 0.93 -14.07 10.27
CA ILE A 3 -0.30 -14.85 10.34
C ILE A 3 -0.35 -15.39 11.76
N HIS A 4 -1.16 -14.77 12.62
CA HIS A 4 -1.56 -15.41 13.87
C HIS A 4 -2.79 -16.26 13.60
N THR A 5 -2.57 -17.55 13.49
CA THR A 5 -3.58 -18.59 13.73
C THR A 5 -3.97 -18.56 15.20
N TYR A 6 -5.25 -18.30 15.48
CA TYR A 6 -5.87 -18.71 16.75
C TYR A 6 -7.15 -19.48 16.44
N THR A 7 -7.02 -20.80 16.41
CA THR A 7 -8.08 -21.72 16.78
C THR A 7 -8.35 -21.54 18.27
N SER A 8 -9.54 -21.09 18.64
CA SER A 8 -10.05 -21.27 20.00
C SER A 8 -11.54 -21.61 19.92
N THR A 9 -11.81 -22.89 20.04
CA THR A 9 -13.12 -23.44 20.42
C THR A 9 -13.41 -23.00 21.85
N GLY A 10 -14.45 -22.21 22.05
CA GLY A 10 -14.85 -21.78 23.39
C GLY A 10 -16.14 -20.97 23.37
N VAL A 11 -17.20 -21.61 23.85
CA VAL A 11 -18.50 -21.07 24.25
C VAL A 11 -18.42 -19.63 24.75
N LEU A 12 -19.03 -18.67 24.04
CA LEU A 12 -19.37 -17.36 24.60
C LEU A 12 -20.75 -16.91 24.12
N SER A 13 -21.71 -17.28 24.96
CA SER A 13 -22.98 -16.59 25.17
C SER A 13 -22.73 -15.10 25.45
N ARG A 14 -23.49 -14.23 24.78
CA ARG A 14 -23.66 -12.77 25.05
C ARG A 14 -22.41 -12.04 25.54
N THR A 15 -21.49 -11.62 24.67
CA THR A 15 -20.66 -10.41 24.87
C THR A 15 -19.83 -10.04 23.62
N ALA A 16 -20.11 -8.85 23.08
CA ALA A 16 -19.23 -7.94 22.36
C ALA A 16 -18.38 -8.49 21.18
N MET A 17 -18.94 -8.49 19.97
CA MET A 17 -18.10 -8.19 18.82
C MET A 17 -17.57 -6.76 18.99
N SER A 18 -16.26 -6.59 19.11
CA SER A 18 -15.60 -5.27 19.20
C SER A 18 -15.81 -4.41 17.95
N ILE A 19 -16.17 -5.06 16.84
CA ILE A 19 -16.40 -4.49 15.52
C ILE A 19 -17.81 -4.85 15.07
N SER A 20 -18.55 -3.89 14.51
CA SER A 20 -19.89 -4.10 13.96
C SER A 20 -19.90 -5.17 12.87
N TRP A 21 -20.82 -6.12 12.96
CA TRP A 21 -20.99 -7.17 11.94
C TRP A 21 -21.30 -6.59 10.55
N LYS A 22 -21.95 -5.42 10.47
CA LYS A 22 -22.22 -4.72 9.20
C LYS A 22 -20.94 -4.23 8.53
N VAL A 23 -19.97 -3.77 9.31
CA VAL A 23 -18.64 -3.35 8.83
C VAL A 23 -17.86 -4.56 8.33
N ILE A 24 -17.90 -5.67 9.08
CA ILE A 24 -17.25 -6.93 8.69
C ILE A 24 -17.85 -7.46 7.38
N ASP A 25 -19.18 -7.45 7.24
CA ASP A 25 -19.86 -7.86 6.02
C ASP A 25 -19.51 -6.95 4.84
N PHE A 26 -19.53 -5.63 5.04
CA PHE A 26 -19.21 -4.66 3.98
C PHE A 26 -17.78 -4.83 3.46
N CYS A 27 -16.81 -4.92 4.38
CA CYS A 27 -15.41 -5.18 4.07
C CYS A 27 -15.23 -6.51 3.31
N ARG A 28 -15.89 -7.59 3.76
CA ARG A 28 -15.83 -8.89 3.10
C ARG A 28 -16.46 -8.86 1.71
N HIS A 29 -17.60 -8.21 1.55
CA HIS A 29 -18.36 -8.17 0.30
C HIS A 29 -17.61 -7.40 -0.81
N PHE A 30 -16.99 -6.28 -0.46
CA PHE A 30 -16.26 -5.43 -1.40
C PHE A 30 -14.75 -5.66 -1.43
N GLY A 31 -14.22 -6.62 -0.66
CA GLY A 31 -12.79 -6.91 -0.59
C GLY A 31 -11.94 -5.78 0.01
N VAL A 32 -12.52 -5.00 0.93
CA VAL A 32 -11.86 -3.88 1.62
C VAL A 32 -11.33 -4.36 2.96
N ASP A 33 -10.12 -3.95 3.33
CA ASP A 33 -9.54 -4.29 4.63
C ASP A 33 -10.39 -3.75 5.78
N VAL A 34 -10.59 -4.58 6.81
CA VAL A 34 -11.29 -4.18 8.04
C VAL A 34 -10.40 -3.18 8.79
N PRO A 35 -10.94 -2.02 9.23
CA PRO A 35 -10.17 -1.05 9.98
C PRO A 35 -9.54 -1.67 11.24
N SER A 36 -8.23 -1.47 11.41
CA SER A 36 -7.50 -1.92 12.60
C SER A 36 -7.88 -1.12 13.86
N ASP A 37 -8.43 0.08 13.68
CA ASP A 37 -8.91 0.94 14.76
C ASP A 37 -10.28 0.48 15.29
N SER A 38 -10.24 -0.34 16.34
CA SER A 38 -11.43 -0.95 16.96
C SER A 38 -12.45 0.07 17.49
N GLU A 39 -12.08 1.32 17.75
CA GLU A 39 -13.00 2.33 18.30
C GLU A 39 -13.94 2.95 17.24
N LEU A 40 -13.45 3.10 16.01
CA LEU A 40 -14.22 3.64 14.88
C LEU A 40 -15.18 2.61 14.28
N ALA A 41 -14.90 1.33 14.50
CA ALA A 41 -15.66 0.22 13.95
C ALA A 41 -16.69 -0.38 14.94
N ARG A 42 -16.87 0.23 16.12
CA ARG A 42 -17.88 -0.21 17.11
C ARG A 42 -19.31 -0.09 16.53
N PRO A 43 -20.26 -0.94 16.96
CA PRO A 43 -21.66 -0.86 16.53
C PRO A 43 -22.27 0.55 16.61
N ALA A 44 -21.96 1.31 17.66
CA ALA A 44 -22.47 2.67 17.87
C ALA A 44 -21.96 3.71 16.85
N THR A 45 -20.76 3.52 16.27
CA THR A 45 -20.09 4.47 15.38
C THR A 45 -19.93 3.96 13.95
N ALA A 46 -20.25 2.69 13.69
CA ALA A 46 -20.09 2.01 12.42
C ALA A 46 -20.74 2.72 11.21
N HIS A 47 -21.86 3.42 11.42
CA HIS A 47 -22.55 4.14 10.35
C HIS A 47 -21.71 5.29 9.75
N LEU A 48 -20.76 5.85 10.51
CA LEU A 48 -19.93 6.99 10.09
C LEU A 48 -18.78 6.57 9.15
N ILE A 49 -18.40 5.29 9.13
CA ILE A 49 -17.21 4.83 8.41
C ILE A 49 -17.52 4.21 7.04
N PHE A 50 -18.77 3.89 6.71
CA PHE A 50 -19.12 3.25 5.42
C PHE A 50 -18.77 4.12 4.21
N ASN A 51 -18.97 5.44 4.29
CA ASN A 51 -18.59 6.35 3.20
C ASN A 51 -17.07 6.39 2.98
N GLN A 52 -16.29 6.26 4.06
CA GLN A 52 -14.83 6.22 3.99
C GLN A 52 -14.35 4.88 3.43
N LEU A 53 -14.99 3.77 3.84
CA LEU A 53 -14.71 2.42 3.34
C LEU A 53 -15.04 2.28 1.86
N ALA A 54 -16.19 2.81 1.41
CA ALA A 54 -16.57 2.82 0.01
C ALA A 54 -15.55 3.58 -0.86
N ARG A 55 -15.09 4.75 -0.39
CA ARG A 55 -14.05 5.54 -1.08
C ARG A 55 -12.70 4.82 -1.14
N LYS A 56 -12.27 4.19 -0.04
CA LYS A 56 -11.02 3.41 0.02
C LYS A 56 -11.04 2.20 -0.91
N GLY A 57 -12.19 1.53 -1.02
CA GLY A 57 -12.36 0.35 -1.88
C GLY A 57 -12.69 0.65 -3.35
N GLY A 58 -12.82 1.91 -3.76
CA GLY A 58 -13.27 2.26 -5.11
C GLY A 58 -14.70 1.79 -5.43
N VAL A 59 -15.53 1.60 -4.40
CA VAL A 59 -16.90 1.08 -4.54
C VAL A 59 -17.83 2.24 -4.93
N SER A 60 -18.75 1.99 -5.87
CA SER A 60 -19.75 2.99 -6.24
C SER A 60 -20.68 3.28 -5.05
N LEU A 61 -21.08 4.54 -4.88
CA LEU A 61 -22.00 4.92 -3.80
C LEU A 61 -23.34 4.17 -3.90
N ASN A 62 -23.77 3.83 -5.11
CA ASN A 62 -24.99 3.09 -5.36
C ASN A 62 -24.89 1.63 -4.88
N ASP A 63 -23.75 0.97 -5.10
CA ASP A 63 -23.53 -0.41 -4.64
C ASP A 63 -23.37 -0.48 -3.12
N ALA A 64 -22.63 0.48 -2.56
CA ALA A 64 -22.47 0.60 -1.11
C ALA A 64 -23.82 0.82 -0.40
N THR A 65 -24.66 1.70 -0.95
CA THR A 65 -26.01 1.95 -0.41
C THR A 65 -26.96 0.78 -0.61
N ALA A 66 -26.88 0.06 -1.73
CA ALA A 66 -27.63 -1.17 -1.95
C ALA A 66 -27.27 -2.26 -0.93
N ARG A 67 -25.98 -2.46 -0.66
CA ARG A 67 -25.53 -3.43 0.35
C ARG A 67 -25.96 -3.05 1.77
N LEU A 68 -25.88 -1.77 2.12
CA LEU A 68 -26.36 -1.28 3.42
C LEU A 68 -27.87 -1.46 3.62
N ARG A 69 -28.68 -1.26 2.57
CA ARG A 69 -30.13 -1.53 2.63
C ARG A 69 -30.39 -3.01 2.92
N LEU A 70 -29.71 -3.90 2.21
CA LEU A 70 -29.81 -5.34 2.45
C LEU A 70 -29.41 -5.72 3.88
N GLN A 71 -28.34 -5.14 4.42
CA GLN A 71 -27.91 -5.38 5.80
C GLN A 71 -28.97 -4.93 6.81
N ASN A 72 -29.60 -3.77 6.61
CA ASN A 72 -30.67 -3.28 7.48
C ASN A 72 -31.95 -4.11 7.38
N GLU A 73 -32.29 -4.62 6.19
CA GLU A 73 -33.43 -5.53 6.01
C GLU A 73 -33.20 -6.87 6.71
N VAL A 74 -31.99 -7.44 6.61
CA VAL A 74 -31.64 -8.67 7.34
C VAL A 74 -31.67 -8.46 8.85
N GLU A 75 -31.17 -7.32 9.34
CA GLU A 75 -31.25 -6.96 10.75
C GLU A 75 -32.70 -6.90 11.23
N GLY A 76 -33.57 -6.19 10.50
CA GLY A 76 -34.99 -6.09 10.85
C GLY A 76 -35.71 -7.43 10.87
N ILE A 77 -35.42 -8.33 9.92
CA ILE A 77 -36.02 -9.68 9.89
C ILE A 77 -35.52 -10.53 11.07
N LEU A 78 -34.23 -10.43 11.41
CA LEU A 78 -33.67 -11.17 12.54
C LEU A 78 -34.20 -10.65 13.89
N GLU A 79 -34.40 -9.34 14.03
CA GLU A 79 -35.08 -8.74 15.18
C GLU A 79 -36.53 -9.20 15.30
N GLU A 80 -37.28 -9.27 14.19
CA GLU A 80 -38.66 -9.81 14.14
C GLU A 80 -38.72 -11.28 14.61
N GLU A 81 -37.72 -12.09 14.27
CA GLU A 81 -37.57 -13.50 14.68
C GLU A 81 -36.97 -13.67 16.09
N GLY A 82 -36.67 -12.57 16.80
CA GLY A 82 -36.11 -12.58 18.16
C GLY A 82 -34.63 -13.00 18.23
N LEU A 83 -33.89 -12.91 17.12
CA LEU A 83 -32.49 -13.28 17.00
C LEU A 83 -31.59 -12.04 16.84
N ASP A 84 -30.95 -11.61 17.91
CA ASP A 84 -29.95 -10.54 17.90
C ASP A 84 -28.52 -11.13 17.87
N ASP A 85 -28.21 -11.93 16.85
CA ASP A 85 -26.87 -12.52 16.67
C ASP A 85 -26.25 -12.11 15.33
N GLY A 86 -25.29 -11.18 15.41
CA GLY A 86 -24.51 -10.71 14.25
C GLY A 86 -23.71 -11.82 13.54
N THR A 87 -23.47 -12.95 14.21
CA THR A 87 -22.85 -14.14 13.59
C THR A 87 -23.80 -14.84 12.63
N ILE A 88 -25.09 -14.89 12.97
CA ILE A 88 -26.14 -15.44 12.11
C ILE A 88 -26.29 -14.54 10.88
N ALA A 89 -26.39 -13.22 11.08
CA ALA A 89 -26.45 -12.24 10.00
C ALA A 89 -25.28 -12.38 9.01
N LEU A 90 -24.04 -12.48 9.52
CA LEU A 90 -22.83 -12.68 8.70
C LEU A 90 -22.81 -14.01 7.94
N SER A 91 -23.38 -15.07 8.53
CA SER A 91 -23.45 -16.39 7.89
C SER A 91 -24.46 -16.41 6.75
N PHE A 92 -25.60 -15.73 6.92
CA PHE A 92 -26.62 -15.59 5.88
C PHE A 92 -26.14 -14.71 4.72
N LEU A 93 -25.58 -13.54 5.04
CA LEU A 93 -25.12 -12.55 4.05
C LEU A 93 -23.92 -13.02 3.22
N ARG A 94 -23.20 -14.06 3.67
CA ARG A 94 -22.15 -14.73 2.88
C ARG A 94 -22.73 -15.45 1.65
N GLY A 95 -23.95 -15.98 1.76
CA GLY A 95 -24.65 -16.68 0.68
C GLY A 95 -25.46 -15.78 -0.25
N GLN A 96 -25.70 -14.53 0.14
CA GLN A 96 -26.52 -13.58 -0.62
C GLN A 96 -25.67 -12.48 -1.27
N GLN A 97 -25.50 -12.57 -2.59
CA GLN A 97 -24.65 -11.68 -3.39
C GLN A 97 -25.41 -10.51 -4.05
N THR A 98 -26.73 -10.59 -4.19
CA THR A 98 -27.55 -9.60 -4.90
C THR A 98 -28.71 -9.09 -4.06
N ALA A 99 -29.13 -7.84 -4.31
CA ALA A 99 -30.33 -7.28 -3.69
C ALA A 99 -31.58 -8.05 -4.13
N VAL A 100 -32.16 -8.80 -3.21
CA VAL A 100 -33.40 -9.58 -3.40
C VAL A 100 -34.56 -8.75 -2.81
N ASN A 101 -35.75 -8.84 -3.42
CA ASN A 101 -36.97 -8.22 -2.88
C ASN A 101 -37.18 -8.62 -1.40
N PRO A 102 -37.53 -7.69 -0.47
CA PRO A 102 -37.68 -7.97 0.97
C PRO A 102 -38.55 -9.20 1.30
N GLU A 103 -39.61 -9.47 0.54
CA GLU A 103 -40.46 -10.66 0.74
C GLU A 103 -39.71 -11.98 0.48
N LYS A 104 -38.92 -12.02 -0.60
CA LYS A 104 -38.07 -13.18 -0.92
C LYS A 104 -36.90 -13.30 0.05
N LEU A 105 -36.40 -12.17 0.59
CA LEU A 105 -35.37 -12.17 1.61
C LEU A 105 -35.87 -12.85 2.89
N ARG A 106 -37.11 -12.56 3.31
CA ARG A 106 -37.76 -13.23 4.46
C ARG A 106 -37.87 -14.74 4.29
N GLU A 107 -38.31 -15.22 3.12
CA GLU A 107 -38.37 -16.65 2.81
C GLU A 107 -36.98 -17.32 2.86
N CYS A 108 -35.95 -16.63 2.36
CA CYS A 108 -34.56 -17.10 2.41
C CYS A 108 -34.02 -17.17 3.84
N VAL A 109 -34.35 -16.19 4.70
CA VAL A 109 -33.93 -16.19 6.11
C VAL A 109 -34.65 -17.32 6.86
N ALA A 110 -35.97 -17.49 6.66
CA ALA A 110 -36.75 -18.53 7.31
C ALA A 110 -36.28 -19.96 6.93
N SER A 111 -35.96 -20.19 5.66
CA SER A 111 -35.36 -21.46 5.20
C SER A 111 -33.97 -21.67 5.78
N PHE A 112 -33.11 -20.66 5.76
CA PHE A 112 -31.76 -20.73 6.35
C PHE A 112 -31.78 -21.05 7.86
N LEU A 113 -32.70 -20.45 8.62
CA LEU A 113 -32.87 -20.72 10.05
C LEU A 113 -33.44 -22.12 10.30
N SER A 114 -34.31 -22.62 9.43
CA SER A 114 -34.83 -23.99 9.47
C SER A 114 -33.73 -25.02 9.22
N ASP A 115 -32.91 -24.81 8.19
CA ASP A 115 -31.79 -25.68 7.82
C ASP A 115 -30.72 -25.72 8.91
N ARG A 116 -30.39 -24.57 9.50
CA ARG A 116 -29.48 -24.50 10.66
C ARG A 116 -30.01 -25.26 11.86
N ARG A 117 -31.32 -25.19 12.14
CA ARG A 117 -31.95 -25.95 13.24
C ARG A 117 -31.90 -27.45 12.98
N GLN A 118 -32.12 -27.90 11.74
CA GLN A 118 -32.00 -29.30 11.35
C GLN A 118 -30.54 -29.81 11.47
N LEU A 119 -29.56 -28.99 11.04
CA LEU A 119 -28.13 -29.31 11.14
C LEU A 119 -27.61 -29.30 12.59
N ALA A 120 -28.21 -28.52 13.48
CA ALA A 120 -27.87 -28.49 14.91
C ALA A 120 -28.41 -29.70 15.70
N GLY A 121 -29.19 -30.58 15.06
CA GLY A 121 -29.67 -31.82 15.68
C GLY A 121 -30.87 -31.66 16.61
N ASP A 122 -31.53 -30.50 16.65
CA ASP A 122 -32.78 -30.32 17.40
C ASP A 122 -33.97 -30.89 16.63
N THR A 123 -33.97 -32.21 16.47
CA THR A 123 -35.18 -32.97 16.17
C THR A 123 -35.77 -33.45 17.49
N THR A 124 -36.88 -32.86 17.93
CA THR A 124 -37.81 -33.55 18.81
C THR A 124 -38.73 -34.41 17.95
N PRO A 125 -38.73 -35.75 18.07
CA PRO A 125 -39.83 -36.55 17.55
C PRO A 125 -40.80 -36.84 18.69
N VAL A 126 -41.95 -36.18 18.61
CA VAL A 126 -43.19 -36.64 19.22
C VAL A 126 -43.56 -38.00 18.62
N GLY A 127 -43.76 -39.00 19.48
CA GLY A 127 -44.83 -39.98 19.27
C GLY A 127 -44.47 -41.44 18.92
N LYS A 128 -44.70 -42.29 19.92
CA LYS A 128 -45.45 -43.57 19.90
C LYS A 128 -44.78 -44.88 19.46
N HIS A 129 -44.80 -45.81 20.44
CA HIS A 129 -45.04 -47.26 20.36
C HIS A 129 -43.91 -48.12 19.76
N LYS A 130 -43.61 -49.34 20.23
CA LYS A 130 -44.36 -50.31 21.05
C LYS A 130 -43.36 -51.36 21.58
N GLU A 131 -43.61 -51.83 22.79
CA GLU A 131 -43.07 -53.08 23.33
C GLU A 131 -43.42 -54.28 22.44
N GLY A 132 -42.57 -55.30 22.46
CA GLY A 132 -42.91 -56.62 21.95
C GLY A 132 -41.74 -57.60 21.96
N SER A 133 -41.71 -58.50 22.95
CA SER A 133 -42.21 -59.86 22.74
C SER A 133 -41.53 -60.83 23.71
N VAL A 134 -42.33 -61.29 24.67
CA VAL A 134 -42.09 -62.43 25.54
C VAL A 134 -42.08 -63.69 24.67
N ALA A 135 -40.93 -64.38 24.60
CA ALA A 135 -40.83 -65.71 24.02
C ALA A 135 -41.53 -66.72 24.95
N GLN A 136 -42.77 -67.03 24.60
CA GLN A 136 -43.58 -68.09 25.17
C GLN A 136 -42.95 -69.45 24.82
N VAL A 137 -42.34 -70.12 25.79
CA VAL A 137 -41.87 -71.51 25.67
C VAL A 137 -43.10 -72.42 25.52
N LYS A 138 -43.37 -72.82 24.28
CA LYS A 138 -44.41 -73.79 23.93
C LYS A 138 -43.94 -75.21 24.30
N GLY A 139 -44.67 -75.79 25.25
CA GLY A 139 -45.11 -77.19 25.20
C GLY A 139 -44.03 -78.27 25.18
N ARG A 140 -43.67 -78.78 26.37
CA ARG A 140 -43.42 -80.22 26.52
C ARG A 140 -44.69 -80.96 26.08
N GLN A 141 -44.69 -81.54 24.88
CA GLN A 141 -45.62 -82.61 24.57
C GLN A 141 -45.20 -83.82 25.40
N SER A 142 -45.97 -84.09 26.45
CA SER A 142 -46.00 -85.36 27.15
C SER A 142 -46.41 -86.46 26.18
N SER A 143 -45.56 -87.48 26.01
CA SER A 143 -45.91 -88.73 25.34
C SER A 143 -47.18 -89.33 25.99
N PRO A 144 -48.16 -89.83 25.22
CA PRO A 144 -49.26 -90.57 25.80
C PRO A 144 -48.70 -91.90 26.32
N LEU A 145 -48.72 -92.07 27.64
CA LEU A 145 -48.52 -93.36 28.30
C LEU A 145 -49.61 -94.32 27.80
N LEU A 146 -49.21 -95.24 26.91
CA LEU A 146 -50.02 -96.34 26.38
C LEU A 146 -50.45 -97.27 27.53
N LYS A 147 -51.68 -97.08 28.02
CA LYS A 147 -52.41 -98.09 28.79
C LYS A 147 -53.20 -98.95 27.81
N GLY A 148 -52.80 -100.21 27.66
CA GLY A 148 -53.62 -101.27 27.06
C GLY A 148 -53.36 -101.59 25.59
N ALA A 149 -52.10 -101.90 25.21
CA ALA A 149 -51.82 -102.41 23.87
C ALA A 149 -50.82 -103.58 23.92
N GLY A 150 -51.06 -104.60 23.09
CA GLY A 150 -50.22 -105.80 23.02
C GLY A 150 -48.77 -105.52 22.60
N PRO A 151 -47.87 -106.52 22.70
CA PRO A 151 -46.43 -106.37 22.50
C PRO A 151 -46.03 -105.58 21.25
N ASP A 152 -46.73 -105.79 20.14
CA ASP A 152 -46.46 -105.13 18.85
C ASP A 152 -46.68 -103.61 18.85
N ALA A 153 -47.61 -103.11 19.67
CA ALA A 153 -47.86 -101.67 19.78
C ALA A 153 -46.79 -100.96 20.62
N LEU A 154 -46.23 -101.65 21.62
CA LEU A 154 -45.09 -101.16 22.39
C LEU A 154 -43.83 -101.10 21.52
N TRP A 155 -43.58 -102.12 20.69
CA TRP A 155 -42.47 -102.12 19.73
C TRP A 155 -42.59 -100.99 18.70
N ARG A 156 -43.77 -100.77 18.11
CA ARG A 156 -43.99 -99.64 17.20
C ARG A 156 -43.81 -98.27 17.88
N GLY A 157 -44.25 -98.14 19.13
CA GLY A 157 -44.04 -96.94 19.93
C GLY A 157 -42.56 -96.66 20.20
N LEU A 158 -41.80 -97.69 20.57
CA LEU A 158 -40.34 -97.61 20.77
C LEU A 158 -39.61 -97.24 19.47
N MET A 159 -39.92 -97.89 18.35
CA MET A 159 -39.33 -97.57 17.04
C MET A 159 -39.65 -96.14 16.57
N SER A 160 -40.83 -95.62 16.91
CA SER A 160 -41.22 -94.23 16.59
C SER A 160 -40.48 -93.21 17.45
N ILE A 161 -40.28 -93.51 18.75
CA ILE A 161 -39.45 -92.71 19.64
C ILE A 161 -37.99 -92.72 19.17
N GLU A 162 -37.47 -93.89 18.79
CA GLU A 162 -36.13 -94.04 18.25
C GLU A 162 -35.94 -93.27 16.94
N ALA A 163 -36.88 -93.38 16.00
CA ALA A 163 -36.86 -92.60 14.76
C ALA A 163 -36.95 -91.08 15.01
N ALA A 164 -37.78 -90.65 15.96
CA ALA A 164 -37.86 -89.24 16.36
C ALA A 164 -36.54 -88.75 16.99
N LEU A 165 -35.92 -89.57 17.84
CA LEU A 165 -34.60 -89.27 18.43
C LEU A 165 -33.52 -89.16 17.34
N PHE A 166 -33.47 -90.08 16.38
CA PHE A 166 -32.53 -89.99 15.25
C PHE A 166 -32.78 -88.76 14.37
N SER A 167 -34.05 -88.44 14.06
CA SER A 167 -34.38 -87.22 13.31
C SER A 167 -33.91 -85.97 14.05
N THR A 168 -34.14 -85.90 15.37
CA THR A 168 -33.66 -84.77 16.18
C THR A 168 -32.13 -84.72 16.25
N ALA A 169 -31.44 -85.87 16.30
CA ALA A 169 -29.98 -85.92 16.29
C ALA A 169 -29.39 -85.43 14.96
N VAL A 170 -30.00 -85.80 13.83
CA VAL A 170 -29.62 -85.31 12.49
C VAL A 170 -29.86 -83.80 12.37
N ASP A 171 -31.01 -83.30 12.84
CA ASP A 171 -31.32 -81.87 12.83
C ASP A 171 -30.37 -81.08 13.74
N LEU A 172 -29.99 -81.62 14.90
CA LEU A 172 -29.01 -81.03 15.80
C LEU A 172 -27.60 -81.02 15.19
N SER A 173 -27.20 -82.10 14.50
CA SER A 173 -25.93 -82.15 13.76
C SER A 173 -25.88 -81.09 12.67
N ARG A 174 -26.94 -80.97 11.86
CA ARG A 174 -27.03 -79.95 10.81
C ARG A 174 -26.95 -78.53 11.38
N LYS A 175 -27.67 -78.25 12.48
CA LYS A 175 -27.59 -76.96 13.17
C LYS A 175 -26.20 -76.70 13.77
N SER A 176 -25.53 -77.72 14.26
CA SER A 176 -24.15 -77.62 14.74
C SER A 176 -23.20 -77.20 13.61
N ASP A 177 -23.32 -77.82 12.44
CA ASP A 177 -22.52 -77.48 11.26
C ASP A 177 -22.80 -76.04 10.78
N GLU A 178 -24.07 -75.63 10.75
CA GLU A 178 -24.47 -74.26 10.42
C GLU A 178 -23.90 -73.24 11.43
N ILE A 179 -23.88 -73.56 12.72
CA ILE A 179 -23.27 -72.72 13.76
C ILE A 179 -21.76 -72.65 13.56
N HIS A 180 -21.11 -73.76 13.21
CA HIS A 180 -19.68 -73.79 12.96
C HIS A 180 -19.30 -72.91 11.77
N GLN A 181 -20.00 -73.05 10.64
CA GLN A 181 -19.81 -72.22 9.45
C GLN A 181 -20.05 -70.73 9.73
N ARG A 182 -21.08 -70.40 10.52
CA ARG A 182 -21.31 -69.00 10.94
C ARG A 182 -20.18 -68.48 11.82
N LYS A 183 -19.63 -69.31 12.71
CA LYS A 183 -18.50 -68.93 13.55
C LYS A 183 -17.26 -68.67 12.72
N GLU A 184 -16.93 -69.54 11.77
CA GLU A 184 -15.82 -69.34 10.83
C GLU A 184 -16.01 -68.07 9.98
N ALA A 185 -17.23 -67.80 9.49
CA ALA A 185 -17.53 -66.59 8.73
C ALA A 185 -17.41 -65.32 9.59
N LEU A 186 -17.81 -65.36 10.86
CA LEU A 186 -17.64 -64.26 11.80
C LEU A 186 -16.16 -64.02 12.12
N GLU A 187 -15.38 -65.08 12.33
CA GLU A 187 -13.93 -64.98 12.56
C GLU A 187 -13.19 -64.42 11.33
N ALA A 188 -13.55 -64.85 10.12
CA ALA A 188 -13.02 -64.29 8.88
C ALA A 188 -13.37 -62.80 8.74
N ARG A 189 -14.61 -62.42 9.04
CA ARG A 189 -15.04 -61.02 9.02
C ARG A 189 -14.32 -60.17 10.07
N ALA A 190 -14.09 -60.71 11.27
CA ALA A 190 -13.32 -60.04 12.32
C ALA A 190 -11.89 -59.74 11.84
N ARG A 191 -11.20 -60.71 11.24
CA ARG A 191 -9.84 -60.51 10.70
C ARG A 191 -9.80 -59.45 9.59
N VAL A 192 -10.79 -59.43 8.70
CA VAL A 192 -10.89 -58.41 7.64
C VAL A 192 -11.11 -57.02 8.25
N MET A 193 -12.00 -56.89 9.24
CA MET A 193 -12.21 -55.61 9.93
C MET A 193 -10.96 -55.15 10.68
N GLU A 194 -10.27 -56.04 11.41
CA GLU A 194 -9.01 -55.73 12.08
C GLU A 194 -7.93 -55.24 11.09
N SER A 195 -7.82 -55.88 9.91
CA SER A 195 -6.88 -55.43 8.87
C SER A 195 -7.27 -54.06 8.30
N ALA A 196 -8.56 -53.82 8.08
CA ALA A 196 -9.07 -52.54 7.58
C ALA A 196 -8.88 -51.42 8.60
N GLU A 197 -9.06 -51.69 9.89
CA GLU A 197 -8.79 -50.75 10.98
C GLU A 197 -7.30 -50.41 11.08
N ALA A 198 -6.42 -51.39 10.95
CA ALA A 198 -4.97 -51.18 10.93
C ALA A 198 -4.54 -50.30 9.74
N ASP A 199 -5.11 -50.54 8.54
CA ASP A 199 -4.84 -49.73 7.35
C ASP A 199 -5.36 -48.29 7.52
N LEU A 200 -6.55 -48.10 8.09
CA LEU A 200 -7.09 -46.78 8.39
C LEU A 200 -6.22 -46.01 9.40
N GLN A 201 -5.75 -46.67 10.46
CA GLN A 201 -4.86 -46.07 11.44
C GLN A 201 -3.52 -45.66 10.81
N LYS A 202 -2.96 -46.52 9.95
CA LYS A 202 -1.74 -46.22 9.20
C LYS A 202 -1.94 -45.02 8.29
N ASN A 203 -3.01 -45.00 7.49
CA ASN A 203 -3.31 -43.89 6.58
C ASN A 203 -3.52 -42.58 7.34
N LYS A 204 -4.22 -42.60 8.48
CA LYS A 204 -4.40 -41.44 9.34
C LYS A 204 -3.06 -40.92 9.88
N SER A 205 -2.14 -41.80 10.27
CA SER A 205 -0.81 -41.40 10.75
C SER A 205 0.04 -40.77 9.65
N VAL A 206 -0.03 -41.30 8.42
CA VAL A 206 0.66 -40.75 7.25
C VAL A 206 0.13 -39.37 6.91
N GLN A 207 -1.19 -39.21 6.83
CA GLN A 207 -1.81 -37.90 6.59
C GLN A 207 -1.46 -36.88 7.67
N GLN A 208 -1.43 -37.27 8.94
CA GLN A 208 -1.01 -36.37 10.02
C GLN A 208 0.45 -35.92 9.89
N ASN A 209 1.34 -36.82 9.48
CA ASN A 209 2.74 -36.47 9.26
C ASN A 209 2.91 -35.58 8.02
N GLU A 210 2.20 -35.86 6.93
CA GLU A 210 2.18 -35.01 5.73
C GLU A 210 1.68 -33.61 6.06
N MET A 211 0.56 -33.50 6.80
CA MET A 211 0.03 -32.21 7.25
C MET A 211 1.04 -31.43 8.09
N ARG A 212 1.73 -32.08 9.04
CA ARG A 212 2.80 -31.44 9.84
C ARG A 212 3.95 -30.95 8.97
N THR A 213 4.33 -31.69 7.93
CA THR A 213 5.39 -31.26 7.01
C THR A 213 4.97 -30.04 6.19
N ILE A 214 3.72 -30.01 5.72
CA ILE A 214 3.16 -28.88 4.99
C ILE A 214 3.06 -27.64 5.88
N GLU A 215 2.59 -27.81 7.13
CA GLU A 215 2.53 -26.72 8.12
C GLU A 215 3.93 -26.14 8.39
N ALA A 216 4.94 -26.99 8.58
CA ALA A 216 6.31 -26.55 8.80
C ALA A 216 6.91 -25.84 7.57
N GLU A 217 6.60 -26.27 6.35
CA GLU A 217 7.02 -25.57 5.13
C GLU A 217 6.31 -24.23 4.96
N LEU A 218 5.01 -24.17 5.27
CA LEU A 218 4.24 -22.93 5.25
C LEU A 218 4.82 -21.92 6.24
N GLU A 219 5.14 -22.33 7.47
CA GLU A 219 5.79 -21.48 8.48
C GLU A 219 7.15 -20.96 8.00
N ARG A 220 7.98 -21.82 7.40
CA ARG A 220 9.26 -21.40 6.82
C ARG A 220 9.08 -20.36 5.71
N GLN A 221 8.10 -20.55 4.83
CA GLN A 221 7.81 -19.60 3.76
C GLN A 221 7.27 -18.27 4.31
N GLN A 222 6.41 -18.30 5.32
CA GLN A 222 5.92 -17.10 6.00
C GLN A 222 7.05 -16.31 6.67
N MET A 223 7.99 -17.01 7.33
CA MET A 223 9.17 -16.39 7.92
C MET A 223 10.10 -15.80 6.87
N ALA A 224 10.32 -16.49 5.74
CA ALA A 224 11.10 -15.96 4.62
C ALA A 224 10.45 -14.69 4.04
N LEU A 225 9.13 -14.70 3.84
CA LEU A 225 8.37 -13.52 3.39
C LEU A 225 8.43 -12.35 4.37
N LEU A 226 8.40 -12.62 5.68
CA LEU A 226 8.59 -11.61 6.72
C LEU A 226 9.96 -10.94 6.60
N VAL A 227 11.02 -11.73 6.47
CA VAL A 227 12.40 -11.21 6.32
C VAL A 227 12.54 -10.38 5.05
N GLU A 228 12.04 -10.86 3.92
CA GLU A 228 12.09 -10.09 2.67
C GLU A 228 11.25 -8.80 2.75
N SER A 229 10.09 -8.84 3.40
CA SER A 229 9.30 -7.63 3.63
C SER A 229 10.03 -6.58 4.49
N ALA A 230 10.78 -7.03 5.51
CA ALA A 230 11.59 -6.14 6.34
C ALA A 230 12.75 -5.52 5.56
N LYS A 231 13.44 -6.31 4.71
CA LYS A 231 14.51 -5.81 3.82
C LYS A 231 13.98 -4.78 2.82
N LEU A 232 12.80 -5.02 2.25
CA LEU A 232 12.18 -4.09 1.31
C LEU A 232 11.79 -2.78 2.00
N GLU A 233 11.28 -2.84 3.22
CA GLU A 233 10.94 -1.65 4.00
C GLU A 233 12.20 -0.86 4.39
N GLU A 234 13.28 -1.55 4.79
CA GLU A 234 14.58 -0.91 5.03
C GLU A 234 15.11 -0.20 3.77
N ARG A 235 15.03 -0.84 2.60
CA ARG A 235 15.42 -0.24 1.32
C ARG A 235 14.55 0.97 0.97
N ARG A 236 13.25 0.93 1.24
CA ARG A 236 12.36 2.10 1.04
C ARG A 236 12.81 3.27 1.90
N VAL A 237 13.10 3.04 3.18
CA VAL A 237 13.60 4.09 4.08
C VAL A 237 14.96 4.64 3.63
N GLN A 238 15.84 3.79 3.12
CA GLN A 238 17.13 4.24 2.57
C GLN A 238 16.94 5.08 1.30
N LEU A 239 16.04 4.68 0.40
CA LEU A 239 15.74 5.44 -0.81
C LEU A 239 15.13 6.81 -0.49
N THR A 240 14.18 6.89 0.46
CA THR A 240 13.61 8.18 0.85
C THR A 240 14.66 9.12 1.42
N ARG A 241 15.61 8.62 2.23
CA ARG A 241 16.73 9.44 2.74
C ARG A 241 17.63 9.94 1.60
N MET A 242 17.97 9.08 0.64
CA MET A 242 18.78 9.49 -0.51
C MET A 242 18.05 10.51 -1.40
N GLU A 243 16.73 10.38 -1.56
CA GLU A 243 15.91 11.35 -2.28
C GLU A 243 15.88 12.71 -1.57
N GLU A 244 15.78 12.73 -0.25
CA GLU A 244 15.87 13.95 0.56
C GLU A 244 17.24 14.62 0.43
N GLU A 245 18.32 13.86 0.52
CA GLU A 245 19.70 14.35 0.33
C GLU A 245 19.91 14.91 -1.09
N LEU A 246 19.43 14.20 -2.11
CA LEU A 246 19.52 14.65 -3.50
C LEU A 246 18.73 15.95 -3.70
N ASN A 247 17.53 16.04 -3.13
CA ASN A 247 16.71 17.24 -3.18
C ASN A 247 17.41 18.43 -2.49
N ALA A 248 18.06 18.21 -1.34
CA ALA A 248 18.84 19.24 -0.66
C ALA A 248 20.00 19.74 -1.53
N ARG A 249 20.80 18.82 -2.10
CA ARG A 249 21.90 19.16 -3.03
C ARG A 249 21.40 19.89 -4.26
N SER A 250 20.27 19.47 -4.82
CA SER A 250 19.68 20.15 -5.99
C SER A 250 19.30 21.60 -5.69
N LYS A 251 18.79 21.88 -4.49
CA LYS A 251 18.47 23.25 -4.04
C LYS A 251 19.73 24.08 -3.87
N GLU A 252 20.76 23.52 -3.24
CA GLU A 252 22.07 24.19 -3.10
C GLU A 252 22.68 24.52 -4.46
N THR A 253 22.65 23.57 -5.41
CA THR A 253 23.16 23.82 -6.77
C THR A 253 22.40 24.92 -7.49
N ARG A 254 21.06 24.98 -7.36
CA ARG A 254 20.26 26.05 -7.96
C ARG A 254 20.59 27.41 -7.36
N LEU A 255 20.72 27.49 -6.04
CA LEU A 255 21.11 28.74 -5.36
C LEU A 255 22.51 29.20 -5.79
N ALA A 256 23.45 28.26 -5.95
CA ALA A 256 24.79 28.57 -6.45
C ALA A 256 24.76 29.07 -7.91
N GLU A 257 23.96 28.45 -8.76
CA GLU A 257 23.77 28.89 -10.16
C GLU A 257 23.15 30.28 -10.23
N GLU A 258 22.15 30.57 -9.40
CA GLU A 258 21.52 31.90 -9.27
C GLU A 258 22.53 32.95 -8.80
N ALA A 259 23.37 32.63 -7.81
CA ALA A 259 24.43 33.51 -7.33
C ALA A 259 25.46 33.81 -8.44
N ILE A 260 25.91 32.79 -9.17
CA ILE A 260 26.83 32.96 -10.31
C ILE A 260 26.19 33.81 -11.42
N ALA A 261 24.89 33.63 -11.68
CA ALA A 261 24.17 34.44 -12.67
C ALA A 261 24.12 35.92 -12.25
N ALA A 262 23.87 36.20 -10.97
CA ALA A 262 23.87 37.56 -10.41
C ALA A 262 25.27 38.21 -10.49
N GLU A 263 26.33 37.48 -10.12
CA GLU A 263 27.71 37.96 -10.25
C GLU A 263 28.08 38.24 -11.70
N ARG A 264 27.68 37.37 -12.64
CA ARG A 264 27.90 37.60 -14.08
C ARG A 264 27.19 38.86 -14.57
N ALA A 265 25.99 39.14 -14.08
CA ALA A 265 25.27 40.38 -14.41
C ALA A 265 26.00 41.60 -13.84
N ALA A 266 26.43 41.56 -12.58
CA ALA A 266 27.21 42.63 -11.95
C ALA A 266 28.56 42.87 -12.67
N LEU A 267 29.24 41.81 -13.07
CA LEU A 267 30.50 41.94 -13.82
C LEU A 267 30.28 42.60 -15.19
N LYS A 268 29.16 42.30 -15.87
CA LYS A 268 28.81 42.95 -17.13
C LYS A 268 28.55 44.45 -16.94
N THR A 269 27.87 44.86 -15.88
CA THR A 269 27.61 46.28 -15.60
C THR A 269 28.90 47.02 -15.24
N GLU A 270 29.77 46.44 -14.40
CA GLU A 270 31.07 47.03 -14.09
C GLU A 270 31.98 47.13 -15.32
N LYS A 271 32.00 46.10 -16.18
CA LYS A 271 32.73 46.16 -17.46
C LYS A 271 32.21 47.28 -18.36
N ALA A 272 30.90 47.52 -18.40
CA ALA A 272 30.32 48.62 -19.16
C ALA A 272 30.75 49.99 -18.60
N LYS A 273 30.74 50.18 -17.27
CA LYS A 273 31.26 51.40 -16.62
C LYS A 273 32.72 51.64 -16.95
N LEU A 274 33.56 50.60 -16.87
CA LEU A 274 34.98 50.70 -17.21
C LEU A 274 35.22 51.05 -18.68
N MET A 275 34.40 50.54 -19.60
CA MET A 275 34.46 50.93 -21.02
C MET A 275 34.17 52.43 -21.20
N VAL A 276 33.18 52.97 -20.48
CA VAL A 276 32.88 54.41 -20.51
C VAL A 276 34.05 55.23 -19.97
N VAL A 277 34.60 54.85 -18.81
CA VAL A 277 35.76 55.54 -18.21
C VAL A 277 36.98 55.48 -19.14
N ARG A 278 37.21 54.34 -19.79
CA ARG A 278 38.28 54.22 -20.79
C ARG A 278 38.06 55.17 -21.96
N ALA A 279 36.84 55.26 -22.48
CA ALA A 279 36.51 56.17 -23.57
C ALA A 279 36.71 57.65 -23.18
N THR A 280 36.32 58.04 -21.96
CA THR A 280 36.54 59.41 -21.46
C THR A 280 38.04 59.71 -21.31
N LEU A 281 38.83 58.79 -20.74
CA LEU A 281 40.28 58.96 -20.64
C LEU A 281 40.97 59.04 -22.01
N GLU A 282 40.52 58.26 -23.00
CA GLU A 282 41.03 58.34 -24.37
C GLU A 282 40.67 59.69 -25.03
N GLN A 283 39.50 60.26 -24.73
CA GLN A 283 39.12 61.60 -25.18
C GLN A 283 39.96 62.69 -24.50
N ASP A 284 40.13 62.62 -23.18
CA ASP A 284 40.95 63.57 -22.42
C ASP A 284 42.40 63.55 -22.93
N ARG A 285 42.93 62.35 -23.23
CA ARG A 285 44.26 62.20 -23.83
C ARG A 285 44.36 62.90 -25.20
N LYS A 286 43.33 62.79 -26.04
CA LYS A 286 43.30 63.49 -27.34
C LYS A 286 43.28 65.02 -27.15
N GLN A 287 42.44 65.52 -26.26
CA GLN A 287 42.35 66.95 -25.95
C GLN A 287 43.67 67.49 -25.40
N CYS A 288 44.33 66.77 -24.49
CA CYS A 288 45.65 67.13 -23.98
C CYS A 288 46.71 67.17 -25.09
N ASN A 289 46.70 66.21 -26.02
CA ASN A 289 47.61 66.22 -27.17
C ASN A 289 47.35 67.41 -28.10
N GLU A 290 46.09 67.73 -28.40
CA GLU A 290 45.72 68.90 -29.19
C GLU A 290 46.17 70.20 -28.54
N MET A 291 45.94 70.35 -27.23
CA MET A 291 46.43 71.49 -26.46
C MET A 291 47.95 71.59 -26.50
N ALA A 292 48.67 70.47 -26.31
CA ALA A 292 50.13 70.43 -26.39
C ALA A 292 50.64 70.89 -27.77
N HIS A 293 50.03 70.42 -28.86
CA HIS A 293 50.36 70.89 -30.21
C HIS A 293 50.08 72.39 -30.39
N SER A 294 48.96 72.88 -29.86
CA SER A 294 48.63 74.31 -29.92
C SER A 294 49.65 75.19 -29.18
N PHE A 295 50.19 74.71 -28.05
CA PHE A 295 51.25 75.40 -27.32
C PHE A 295 52.55 75.43 -28.12
N ILE A 296 52.94 74.32 -28.74
CA ILE A 296 54.11 74.26 -29.62
C ILE A 296 53.98 75.24 -30.80
N ASP A 297 52.81 75.28 -31.44
CA ASP A 297 52.55 76.20 -32.56
C ASP A 297 52.53 77.66 -32.13
N ARG A 298 52.01 77.95 -30.93
CA ARG A 298 52.05 79.29 -30.34
C ARG A 298 53.49 79.70 -30.00
N GLU A 299 54.27 78.81 -29.40
CA GLU A 299 55.67 79.06 -29.09
C GLU A 299 56.48 79.32 -30.36
N ARG A 300 56.24 78.55 -31.42
CA ARG A 300 56.85 78.79 -32.73
C ARG A 300 56.52 80.17 -33.28
N ARG A 301 55.24 80.56 -33.30
CA ARG A 301 54.79 81.89 -33.75
C ARG A 301 55.37 83.02 -32.89
N LEU A 302 55.47 82.82 -31.57
CA LEU A 302 56.09 83.80 -30.68
C LEU A 302 57.59 83.97 -30.98
N LYS A 303 58.33 82.88 -31.22
CA LYS A 303 59.73 82.94 -31.63
C LYS A 303 59.92 83.62 -32.99
N GLU A 304 59.00 83.42 -33.94
CA GLU A 304 59.01 84.12 -35.22
C GLU A 304 58.76 85.63 -35.05
N MET A 305 57.79 86.01 -34.21
CA MET A 305 57.52 87.43 -33.88
C MET A 305 58.67 88.08 -33.11
N GLU A 306 59.32 87.36 -32.19
CA GLU A 306 60.49 87.83 -31.46
C GLU A 306 61.65 88.15 -32.42
N LYS A 307 61.88 87.31 -33.44
CA LYS A 307 62.86 87.59 -34.50
C LYS A 307 62.51 88.85 -35.29
N LEU A 308 61.24 89.04 -35.66
CA LEU A 308 60.80 90.25 -36.37
C LEU A 308 60.95 91.51 -35.50
N LEU A 309 60.67 91.43 -34.19
CA LEU A 309 60.89 92.53 -33.26
C LEU A 309 62.37 92.88 -33.10
N LEU A 310 63.26 91.88 -33.04
CA LEU A 310 64.70 92.10 -33.05
C LEU A 310 65.15 92.79 -34.32
N GLN A 311 64.67 92.35 -35.49
CA GLN A 311 64.97 92.99 -36.77
C GLN A 311 64.46 94.43 -36.82
N ALA A 312 63.21 94.68 -36.41
CA ALA A 312 62.65 96.02 -36.35
C ALA A 312 63.42 96.94 -35.39
N LYS A 313 63.91 96.40 -34.26
CA LYS A 313 64.80 97.12 -33.34
C LYS A 313 66.12 97.46 -34.01
N ASP A 314 66.75 96.52 -34.70
CA ASP A 314 68.01 96.74 -35.41
C ASP A 314 67.83 97.81 -36.52
N ASP A 315 66.77 97.71 -37.31
CA ASP A 315 66.40 98.69 -38.35
C ASP A 315 66.14 100.08 -37.75
N LEU A 316 65.42 100.16 -36.63
CA LEU A 316 65.19 101.41 -35.91
C LEU A 316 66.51 102.01 -35.42
N THR A 317 67.39 101.22 -34.82
CA THR A 317 68.70 101.72 -34.37
C THR A 317 69.58 102.16 -35.55
N ALA A 318 69.49 101.49 -36.70
CA ALA A 318 70.17 101.90 -37.93
C ALA A 318 69.61 103.23 -38.45
N TYR A 319 68.29 103.41 -38.44
CA TYR A 319 67.63 104.65 -38.83
C TYR A 319 67.96 105.80 -37.87
N GLU A 320 67.98 105.55 -36.56
CA GLU A 320 68.43 106.53 -35.56
C GLU A 320 69.87 106.99 -35.81
N ARG A 321 70.80 106.06 -36.09
CA ARG A 321 72.19 106.38 -36.47
C ARG A 321 72.26 107.18 -37.78
N PHE A 322 71.41 106.87 -38.75
CA PHE A 322 71.34 107.64 -40.00
C PHE A 322 70.85 109.08 -39.76
N LEU A 323 69.84 109.25 -38.90
CA LEU A 323 69.33 110.57 -38.52
C LEU A 323 70.37 111.39 -37.74
N THR A 324 71.10 110.79 -36.80
CA THR A 324 72.18 111.50 -36.08
C THR A 324 73.28 111.92 -37.05
N HIS A 325 73.70 111.05 -37.96
CA HIS A 325 74.75 111.35 -38.93
C HIS A 325 74.34 112.42 -39.96
N THR A 326 73.08 112.44 -40.40
CA THR A 326 72.56 113.51 -41.27
C THR A 326 72.39 114.84 -40.53
N ARG A 327 72.07 114.82 -39.23
CA ARG A 327 72.04 116.01 -38.37
C ARG A 327 73.45 116.61 -38.19
N GLU A 328 74.47 115.77 -38.01
CA GLU A 328 75.89 116.19 -37.95
C GLU A 328 76.38 116.80 -39.28
N LYS A 329 75.96 116.23 -40.42
CA LYS A 329 76.26 116.80 -41.76
C LYS A 329 75.56 118.14 -42.02
N LYS A 330 74.35 118.35 -41.51
CA LYS A 330 73.66 119.65 -41.60
C LYS A 330 74.20 120.70 -40.61
N GLY A 331 74.86 120.28 -39.52
CA GLY A 331 75.48 121.16 -38.54
C GLY A 331 76.89 121.66 -38.87
N SER A 332 77.55 121.14 -39.91
CA SER A 332 78.97 121.42 -40.23
C SER A 332 79.20 122.26 -41.50
N GLY A 333 78.15 122.88 -42.05
CA GLY A 333 78.24 123.71 -43.25
C GLY A 333 77.94 125.19 -43.02
N LYS A 334 78.99 126.02 -42.95
CA LYS A 334 79.05 127.47 -43.25
C LYS A 334 79.03 128.46 -42.07
N GLU A 335 80.16 128.55 -41.37
CA GLU A 335 80.73 129.86 -41.00
C GLU A 335 81.39 130.47 -42.26
N ARG A 336 81.09 131.74 -42.57
CA ARG A 336 82.06 132.85 -42.63
C ARG A 336 81.51 134.10 -43.35
N GLY A 337 81.56 135.21 -42.60
CA GLY A 337 81.68 136.59 -43.08
C GLY A 337 80.34 137.31 -43.29
N GLY A 338 79.99 138.38 -42.58
CA GLY A 338 80.73 139.24 -41.66
C GLY A 338 80.33 140.70 -41.88
N GLY A 339 80.01 141.43 -40.80
CA GLY A 339 80.00 142.90 -40.72
C GLY A 339 78.70 143.58 -41.15
N ARG A 340 77.77 143.89 -40.22
CA ARG A 340 77.65 145.18 -39.49
C ARG A 340 77.66 146.41 -40.40
N VAL A 341 76.52 147.12 -40.49
CA VAL A 341 76.41 148.55 -40.13
C VAL A 341 75.01 148.80 -39.55
N SER A 342 74.99 149.70 -38.57
CA SER A 342 73.92 150.06 -37.64
C SER A 342 73.19 151.34 -38.09
N LEU A 343 72.07 151.63 -37.42
CA LEU A 343 71.44 152.95 -37.12
C LEU A 343 70.22 153.37 -37.96
N ALA A 344 69.04 153.17 -37.37
CA ALA A 344 68.16 154.24 -36.89
C ALA A 344 67.32 153.71 -35.72
#